data_AF-A0A528AK29-F1
#
_entry.id   AF-A0A528AK29-F1
#
_cell.length_a   1.000
_cell.length_b   1.000
_cell.length_c   1.000
_cell.angle_alpha   90.00
_cell.angle_beta   90.00
_cell.angle_gamma   90.00
#
_symmetry.space_group_name_H-M   'P 1'
#
loop_
_entity.id
_entity.type
_entity.pdbx_description
1 polymer ?
#
loop_
_entity_poly.entity_id
_entity_poly.type
_entity_poly.pdbx_seq_one_letter_code
_entity_poly.pdbx_strand_id
1 'polypeptide(L)'
;MKREIAPNQMKIDARPARTSLATGQMALSNIDYDERATMRAWESFLADEPKCAGDHVHPSHVRSLIHDSWYRSATGGINAQGIEAPLSSDRDAIEYLTRANAELLSAARRSFASLGQLLDGTGAMLVLADSDGVLIDAIGDKKTLHDGMD
;
A
#
# COMPACT_ATOMS: atom_id res chain seq x y z
N MET A 1 23.70 -25.76 -61.07
CA MET A 1 23.25 -26.05 -59.69
C MET A 1 22.45 -24.86 -59.19
N LYS A 2 21.12 -24.99 -59.17
CA LYS A 2 20.19 -23.97 -58.73
C LYS A 2 20.28 -23.85 -57.20
N ARG A 3 20.64 -22.68 -56.68
CA ARG A 3 20.54 -22.37 -55.24
C ARG A 3 19.33 -21.47 -55.05
N GLU A 4 18.27 -22.06 -54.54
CA GLU A 4 17.05 -21.38 -54.15
C GLU A 4 17.33 -20.52 -52.92
N ILE A 5 17.06 -19.23 -53.05
CA ILE A 5 17.12 -18.25 -51.97
C ILE A 5 15.68 -18.18 -51.43
N ALA A 6 15.43 -18.87 -50.32
CA ALA A 6 14.22 -18.69 -49.54
C ALA A 6 14.51 -17.68 -48.42
N PRO A 7 13.90 -16.47 -48.42
CA PRO A 7 13.89 -15.64 -47.23
C PRO A 7 12.85 -16.21 -46.23
N ASN A 8 13.35 -16.80 -45.15
CA ASN A 8 12.58 -17.08 -43.93
C ASN A 8 12.15 -15.75 -43.31
N GLN A 9 10.96 -15.27 -43.64
CA GLN A 9 10.36 -14.12 -42.98
C GLN A 9 9.67 -14.60 -41.70
N MET A 10 10.33 -14.34 -40.58
CA MET A 10 9.78 -14.45 -39.24
C MET A 10 8.44 -13.69 -39.17
N LYS A 11 7.37 -14.43 -38.88
CA LYS A 11 6.10 -13.87 -38.45
C LYS A 11 6.32 -13.14 -37.13
N ILE A 12 6.40 -11.82 -37.19
CA ILE A 12 6.39 -10.96 -36.00
C ILE A 12 4.95 -10.97 -35.52
N ASP A 13 4.62 -11.88 -34.61
CA ASP A 13 3.35 -11.82 -33.89
C ASP A 13 3.34 -10.51 -33.10
N ALA A 14 2.50 -9.58 -33.53
CA ALA A 14 2.28 -8.31 -32.88
C ALA A 14 1.82 -8.56 -31.44
N ARG A 15 2.63 -8.10 -30.48
CA ARG A 15 2.27 -8.07 -29.05
C ARG A 15 0.91 -7.38 -28.91
N PRO A 16 -0.07 -7.98 -28.19
CA PRO A 16 -1.31 -7.28 -27.92
C PRO A 16 -0.99 -6.00 -27.13
N ALA A 17 -1.58 -4.90 -27.60
CA ALA A 17 -1.48 -3.59 -26.98
C ALA A 17 -1.85 -3.69 -25.50
N ARG A 18 -1.03 -3.07 -24.65
CA ARG A 18 -1.30 -2.93 -23.22
C ARG A 18 -2.71 -2.41 -23.05
N THR A 19 -3.58 -3.23 -22.46
CA THR A 19 -4.90 -2.83 -21.98
C THR A 19 -4.70 -1.59 -21.12
N SER A 20 -5.24 -0.47 -21.58
CA SER A 20 -5.34 0.76 -20.81
C SER A 20 -6.03 0.40 -19.50
N LEU A 21 -5.29 0.48 -18.39
CA LEU A 21 -5.85 0.37 -17.05
C LEU A 21 -6.89 1.47 -16.97
N ALA A 22 -8.16 1.06 -17.05
CA ALA A 22 -9.29 1.93 -16.79
C ALA A 22 -8.99 2.70 -15.52
N THR A 23 -9.05 4.02 -15.61
CA THR A 23 -9.09 4.92 -14.47
C THR A 23 -10.18 4.39 -13.55
N GLY A 24 -9.76 3.65 -12.52
CA GLY A 24 -10.61 3.18 -11.46
C GLY A 24 -11.09 4.41 -10.74
N GLN A 25 -12.18 4.97 -11.23
CA GLN A 25 -12.94 5.99 -10.54
C GLN A 25 -13.37 5.32 -9.24
N MET A 26 -12.57 5.52 -8.19
CA MET A 26 -12.95 5.17 -6.84
C MET A 26 -14.16 6.03 -6.54
N ALA A 27 -15.35 5.49 -6.86
CA ALA A 27 -16.60 5.98 -6.35
C ALA A 27 -16.45 5.85 -4.83
N LEU A 28 -16.07 6.95 -4.18
CA LEU A 28 -16.17 7.12 -2.76
C LEU A 28 -17.67 7.08 -2.50
N SER A 29 -18.20 5.86 -2.31
CA SER A 29 -19.57 5.66 -1.86
C SER A 29 -19.72 6.51 -0.61
N ASN A 30 -20.62 7.49 -0.67
CA ASN A 30 -20.87 8.46 0.38
C ASN A 30 -21.58 7.76 1.56
N ILE A 31 -20.87 6.84 2.20
CA ILE A 31 -21.23 6.31 3.51
C ILE A 31 -20.96 7.47 4.47
N ASP A 32 -22.01 7.90 5.16
CA ASP A 32 -21.87 8.87 6.24
C ASP A 32 -20.89 8.28 7.25
N TYR A 33 -19.71 8.88 7.34
CA TYR A 33 -18.64 8.36 8.19
C TYR A 33 -19.03 8.59 9.64
N ASP A 34 -19.42 7.51 10.31
CA ASP A 34 -19.64 7.49 11.75
C ASP A 34 -18.44 6.78 12.41
N GLU A 35 -17.58 7.57 13.04
CA GLU A 35 -16.43 7.10 13.80
C GLU A 35 -16.83 6.10 14.89
N ARG A 36 -17.91 6.38 15.63
CA ARG A 36 -18.35 5.51 16.74
C ARG A 36 -18.89 4.19 16.21
N ALA A 37 -19.64 4.21 15.12
CA ALA A 37 -20.12 2.99 14.48
C ALA A 37 -18.95 2.17 13.91
N THR A 38 -17.95 2.83 13.31
CA THR A 38 -16.74 2.18 12.80
C THR A 38 -15.94 1.53 13.94
N MET A 39 -15.75 2.23 15.06
CA MET A 39 -15.03 1.72 16.22
C MET A 39 -15.76 0.53 16.86
N ARG A 40 -17.08 0.60 17.03
CA ARG A 40 -17.89 -0.54 17.53
C ARG A 40 -17.82 -1.75 16.61
N ALA A 41 -17.84 -1.53 15.29
CA ALA A 41 -17.71 -2.60 14.31
C ALA A 41 -16.33 -3.28 14.40
N TRP A 42 -15.27 -2.49 14.60
CA TRP A 42 -13.92 -3.00 14.85
C TRP A 42 -13.83 -3.81 16.16
N GLU A 43 -14.35 -3.28 17.26
CA GLU A 43 -14.37 -3.98 18.56
C GLU A 43 -15.14 -5.30 18.48
N SER A 44 -16.29 -5.30 17.81
CA SER A 44 -17.09 -6.51 17.60
C SER A 44 -16.34 -7.54 16.73
N PHE A 45 -15.64 -7.08 15.69
CA PHE A 45 -14.80 -7.93 14.84
C PHE A 45 -13.65 -8.57 15.61
N LEU A 46 -13.05 -7.88 16.58
CA LEU A 46 -11.99 -8.44 17.43
C LEU A 46 -12.53 -9.38 18.53
N ALA A 47 -13.76 -9.16 19.00
CA ALA A 47 -14.38 -9.98 20.04
C ALA A 47 -14.89 -11.33 19.51
N ASP A 48 -15.33 -11.37 18.25
CA ASP A 48 -15.71 -12.60 17.56
C ASP A 48 -14.46 -13.27 16.94
N GLU A 49 -14.30 -14.59 17.14
CA GLU A 49 -13.35 -15.38 16.35
C GLU A 49 -13.65 -15.18 14.84
N PRO A 50 -12.64 -15.02 13.96
CA PRO A 50 -12.86 -14.83 12.53
C PRO A 50 -13.64 -16.00 11.93
N LYS A 51 -14.96 -15.89 11.84
CA LYS A 51 -15.82 -16.90 11.21
C LYS A 51 -15.48 -16.98 9.73
N CYS A 52 -15.62 -18.15 9.11
CA CYS A 52 -15.21 -18.36 7.72
C CYS A 52 -15.90 -17.36 6.75
N ALA A 53 -15.16 -16.99 5.70
CA ALA A 53 -15.43 -16.03 4.61
C ALA A 53 -16.85 -15.96 3.98
N GLY A 54 -17.78 -16.82 4.35
CA GLY A 54 -19.09 -16.98 3.71
C GLY A 54 -20.30 -16.44 4.47
N ASP A 55 -20.18 -16.08 5.75
CA ASP A 55 -21.32 -15.70 6.61
C ASP A 55 -21.12 -14.34 7.31
N HIS A 56 -20.31 -13.46 6.70
CA HIS A 56 -19.99 -12.17 7.27
C HIS A 56 -21.16 -11.20 7.08
N VAL A 57 -21.85 -10.89 8.18
CA VAL A 57 -22.69 -9.71 8.28
C VAL A 57 -21.78 -8.49 8.15
N HIS A 58 -21.69 -7.92 6.95
CA HIS A 58 -20.98 -6.67 6.74
C HIS A 58 -21.60 -5.58 7.62
N PRO A 59 -20.84 -4.93 8.51
CA PRO A 59 -21.34 -3.79 9.24
C PRO A 59 -21.75 -2.71 8.24
N SER A 60 -23.00 -2.26 8.26
CA SER A 60 -23.52 -1.29 7.28
C SER A 60 -22.78 0.04 7.24
N HIS A 61 -22.00 0.34 8.28
CA HIS A 61 -21.24 1.58 8.45
C HIS A 61 -19.75 1.43 8.07
N VAL A 62 -19.29 0.23 7.71
CA VAL A 62 -17.91 -0.02 7.29
C VAL A 62 -17.91 -0.40 5.82
N ARG A 63 -17.10 0.30 5.02
CA ARG A 63 -16.91 -0.03 3.60
C ARG A 63 -16.41 -1.46 3.47
N SER A 64 -16.96 -2.23 2.53
CA SER A 64 -16.55 -3.62 2.26
C SER A 64 -15.04 -3.76 2.12
N LEU A 65 -14.39 -2.84 1.39
CA LEU A 65 -12.92 -2.83 1.22
C LEU A 65 -12.14 -2.81 2.55
N ILE A 66 -12.63 -2.05 3.55
CA ILE A 66 -12.00 -1.96 4.87
C ILE A 66 -12.23 -3.24 5.66
N HIS A 67 -13.47 -3.74 5.66
CA HIS A 67 -13.82 -5.01 6.30
C HIS A 67 -13.00 -6.18 5.72
N ASP A 68 -12.87 -6.26 4.39
CA ASP A 68 -12.06 -7.28 3.72
C ASP A 68 -10.57 -7.15 4.10
N SER A 69 -10.08 -5.92 4.28
CA SER A 69 -8.72 -5.70 4.75
C SER A 69 -8.52 -6.20 6.18
N TRP A 70 -9.47 -5.94 7.09
CA TRP A 70 -9.42 -6.45 8.46
C TRP A 70 -9.38 -7.98 8.49
N TYR A 71 -10.23 -8.64 7.72
CA TYR A 71 -10.24 -10.09 7.61
C TYR A 71 -8.89 -10.64 7.12
N ARG A 72 -8.32 -10.06 6.07
CA ARG A 72 -6.99 -10.47 5.56
C ARG A 72 -5.89 -10.25 6.60
N SER A 73 -5.91 -9.13 7.32
CA SER A 73 -4.93 -8.86 8.38
C SER A 73 -5.05 -9.88 9.53
N ALA A 74 -6.26 -10.15 10.02
CA ALA A 74 -6.49 -11.09 11.12
C ALA A 74 -6.09 -12.53 10.72
N THR A 75 -6.54 -13.00 9.55
CA THR A 75 -6.19 -14.34 9.05
C THR A 75 -4.73 -14.46 8.61
N GLY A 76 -4.09 -13.35 8.26
CA GLY A 76 -2.65 -13.26 7.97
C GLY A 76 -1.76 -13.18 9.21
N GLY A 77 -2.34 -13.24 10.42
CA GLY A 77 -1.60 -13.25 11.68
C GLY A 77 -1.08 -11.87 12.13
N ILE A 78 -1.63 -10.78 11.58
CA ILE A 78 -1.31 -9.44 12.06
C ILE A 78 -1.90 -9.25 13.47
N ASN A 79 -1.04 -8.90 14.43
CA ASN A 79 -1.46 -8.59 15.78
C ASN A 79 -2.15 -7.21 15.82
N ALA A 80 -3.48 -7.21 15.94
CA ALA A 80 -4.29 -6.00 16.05
C ALA A 80 -4.02 -5.18 17.34
N GLN A 81 -3.35 -5.77 18.33
CA GLN A 81 -2.95 -5.11 19.59
C GLN A 81 -1.48 -4.68 19.58
N GLY A 82 -0.78 -4.81 18.45
CA GLY A 82 0.60 -4.34 18.31
C GLY A 82 0.67 -2.83 18.52
N ILE A 83 1.63 -2.39 19.31
CA ILE A 83 1.86 -0.97 19.61
C ILE A 83 2.83 -0.31 18.61
N GLU A 84 3.66 -1.10 17.93
CA GLU A 84 4.68 -0.64 16.99
C GLU A 84 4.70 -1.50 15.72
N ALA A 85 5.17 -0.92 14.61
CA ALA A 85 5.44 -1.65 13.38
C ALA A 85 6.73 -2.48 13.53
N PRO A 86 6.85 -3.64 12.88
CA PRO A 86 8.08 -4.43 12.90
C PRO A 86 9.27 -3.63 12.34
N LEU A 87 10.29 -3.40 13.17
CA LEU A 87 11.53 -2.75 12.75
C LEU A 87 12.52 -3.79 12.19
N SER A 88 13.05 -3.55 11.00
CA SER A 88 14.21 -4.29 10.49
C SER A 88 15.49 -3.66 11.05
N SER A 89 16.22 -4.39 11.90
CA SER A 89 17.52 -3.96 12.45
C SER A 89 18.72 -4.42 11.61
N ASP A 90 18.47 -5.15 10.52
CA ASP A 90 19.52 -5.65 9.63
C ASP A 90 20.02 -4.53 8.70
N ARG A 91 21.24 -4.06 8.99
CA ARG A 91 21.90 -3.00 8.24
C ARG A 91 22.15 -3.37 6.77
N ASP A 92 22.49 -4.61 6.49
CA ASP A 92 22.79 -5.05 5.12
C ASP A 92 21.50 -5.11 4.30
N ALA A 93 20.40 -5.55 4.91
CA ALA A 93 19.07 -5.49 4.31
C ALA A 93 18.63 -4.04 4.02
N ILE A 94 18.86 -3.11 4.95
CA ILE A 94 18.55 -1.69 4.77
C ILE A 94 19.38 -1.11 3.61
N GLU A 95 20.68 -1.40 3.54
CA GLU A 95 21.54 -0.90 2.46
C GLU A 95 21.11 -1.46 1.10
N TYR A 96 20.77 -2.76 1.06
CA TYR A 96 20.24 -3.40 -0.14
C TYR A 96 18.94 -2.74 -0.61
N LEU A 97 17.98 -2.54 0.29
CA LEU A 97 16.70 -1.88 -0.01
C LEU A 97 16.90 -0.44 -0.49
N THR A 98 17.83 0.29 0.12
CA THR A 98 18.17 1.66 -0.29
C THR A 98 18.73 1.67 -1.73
N ARG A 99 19.59 0.70 -2.07
CA ARG A 99 20.13 0.54 -3.43
C ARG A 99 19.05 0.17 -4.43
N ALA A 100 18.20 -0.80 -4.08
CA ALA A 100 17.12 -1.30 -4.91
C ALA A 100 16.09 -0.20 -5.23
N ASN A 101 15.82 0.68 -4.26
CA ASN A 101 14.84 1.76 -4.37
C ASN A 101 15.45 3.10 -4.80
N ALA A 102 16.69 3.14 -5.30
CA ALA A 102 17.37 4.39 -5.67
C ALA A 102 16.61 5.19 -6.74
N GLU A 103 15.99 4.52 -7.72
CA GLU A 103 15.16 5.18 -8.73
C GLU A 103 13.87 5.76 -8.14
N LEU A 104 13.21 5.01 -7.26
CA LEU A 104 11.99 5.45 -6.57
C LEU A 104 12.27 6.68 -5.70
N LEU A 105 13.35 6.64 -4.90
CA LEU A 105 13.83 7.78 -4.13
C LEU A 105 14.12 8.98 -5.03
N SER A 106 14.84 8.77 -6.13
CA SER A 106 15.17 9.83 -7.09
C SER A 106 13.91 10.50 -7.67
N ALA A 107 12.90 9.71 -8.02
CA ALA A 107 11.63 10.20 -8.54
C ALA A 107 10.83 10.98 -7.47
N ALA A 108 10.87 10.54 -6.22
CA ALA A 108 10.13 11.15 -5.11
C ALA A 108 10.77 12.45 -4.59
N ARG A 109 12.10 12.63 -4.73
CA ARG A 109 12.89 13.74 -4.17
C ARG A 109 12.25 15.12 -4.33
N ARG A 110 11.78 15.44 -5.54
CA ARG A 110 11.22 16.79 -5.81
C ARG A 110 9.91 17.00 -5.06
N SER A 111 9.03 16.02 -5.06
CA SER A 111 7.75 16.08 -4.37
C SER A 111 7.96 16.16 -2.85
N PHE A 112 8.88 15.35 -2.33
CA PHE A 112 9.25 15.36 -0.91
C PHE A 112 9.83 16.72 -0.49
N ALA A 113 10.76 17.27 -1.26
CA ALA A 113 11.33 18.59 -0.98
C ALA A 113 10.27 19.71 -0.99
N SER A 114 9.30 19.64 -1.91
CA SER A 114 8.24 20.65 -2.02
C SER A 114 7.19 20.54 -0.90
N LEU A 115 6.84 19.33 -0.48
CA LEU A 115 5.80 19.10 0.51
C LEU A 115 6.33 19.15 1.94
N GLY A 116 7.61 18.83 2.17
CA GLY A 116 8.17 18.77 3.52
C GLY A 116 8.00 20.07 4.31
N GLN A 117 8.25 21.22 3.67
CA GLN A 117 8.10 22.52 4.32
C GLN A 117 6.65 22.84 4.70
N LEU A 118 5.67 22.24 4.02
CA LEU A 118 4.26 22.48 4.30
C LEU A 118 3.75 21.63 5.47
N LEU A 119 4.46 20.56 5.83
CA LEU A 119 4.03 19.63 6.89
C LEU A 119 4.49 20.08 8.28
N ASP A 120 5.42 21.03 8.37
CA ASP A 120 5.87 21.57 9.65
C ASP A 120 4.70 22.21 10.43
N GLY A 121 4.45 21.74 11.65
CA GLY A 121 3.39 22.23 12.52
C GLY A 121 1.98 21.76 12.18
N THR A 122 1.80 20.90 11.17
CA THR A 122 0.47 20.37 10.79
C THR A 122 0.09 19.10 11.55
N GLY A 123 1.04 18.47 12.24
CA GLY A 123 0.85 17.15 12.85
C GLY A 123 0.67 16.03 11.83
N ALA A 124 1.21 16.19 10.61
CA ALA A 124 1.11 15.21 9.54
C ALA A 124 2.49 14.80 9.02
N MET A 125 2.56 13.60 8.43
CA MET A 125 3.75 13.09 7.76
C MET A 125 3.39 12.51 6.39
N LEU A 126 4.36 12.55 5.48
CA LEU A 126 4.35 11.86 4.20
C LEU A 126 5.43 10.78 4.24
N VAL A 127 5.03 9.56 3.92
CA VAL A 127 5.91 8.39 3.94
C VAL A 127 5.99 7.78 2.55
N LEU A 128 7.18 7.37 2.14
CA LEU A 128 7.44 6.61 0.93
C LEU A 128 7.64 5.15 1.30
N ALA A 129 6.88 4.26 0.65
CA ALA A 129 7.04 2.83 0.76
C ALA A 129 7.32 2.21 -0.61
N ASP A 130 8.04 1.10 -0.64
CA ASP A 130 8.22 0.30 -1.85
C ASP A 130 7.00 -0.59 -2.14
N SER A 131 7.10 -1.45 -3.16
CA SER A 131 6.00 -2.33 -3.58
C SER A 131 5.63 -3.40 -2.55
N ASP A 132 6.54 -3.73 -1.64
CA ASP A 132 6.34 -4.72 -0.59
C ASP A 132 5.82 -4.06 0.71
N GLY A 133 5.63 -2.74 0.68
CA GLY A 133 5.14 -1.95 1.82
C GLY A 133 6.23 -1.58 2.82
N VAL A 134 7.52 -1.74 2.47
CA VAL A 134 8.63 -1.33 3.34
C VAL A 134 8.78 0.18 3.27
N LEU A 135 8.76 0.84 4.44
CA LEU A 135 8.98 2.28 4.53
C LEU A 135 10.46 2.59 4.25
N ILE A 136 10.73 3.45 3.27
CA ILE A 136 12.08 3.76 2.79
C ILE A 136 12.47 5.23 2.98
N ASP A 137 11.50 6.14 3.11
CA ASP A 137 11.75 7.56 3.43
C ASP A 137 10.51 8.18 4.09
N ALA A 138 10.70 9.19 4.94
CA ALA A 138 9.63 9.89 5.63
C ALA A 138 9.99 11.35 5.88
N ILE A 139 9.03 12.24 5.66
CA ILE A 139 9.10 13.67 5.98
C ILE A 139 7.82 14.11 6.67
N GLY A 140 7.87 15.17 7.46
CA GLY A 140 6.68 15.63 8.17
C GLY A 140 7.00 16.53 9.33
N ASP A 141 5.95 16.85 10.08
CA ASP A 141 6.11 17.50 11.37
C ASP A 141 7.05 16.69 12.27
N LYS A 142 7.99 17.38 12.92
CA LYS A 142 9.03 16.73 13.75
C LYS A 142 8.45 15.89 14.88
N LYS A 143 7.39 16.38 15.52
CA LYS A 143 6.75 15.63 16.61
C LYS A 143 6.06 14.38 16.04
N THR A 144 5.32 14.51 14.93
CA THR A 144 4.67 13.37 14.29
C THR A 144 5.67 12.32 13.80
N LEU A 145 6.81 12.72 13.23
CA LEU A 145 7.86 11.79 12.83
C LEU A 145 8.47 11.07 14.04
N HIS A 146 8.72 11.79 15.13
CA HIS A 146 9.24 11.18 16.36
C HIS A 146 8.26 10.17 16.96
N ASP A 147 6.99 10.58 17.11
CA ASP A 147 5.93 9.73 17.65
C ASP A 147 5.67 8.49 16.76
N GLY A 148 6.03 8.54 15.46
CA GLY A 148 5.90 7.42 14.53
C GLY A 148 7.11 6.47 14.47
N MET A 149 8.22 6.82 15.13
CA MET A 149 9.41 5.97 15.26
C MET A 149 9.47 5.22 16.59
N ASP A 150 8.71 5.66 17.59
CA ASP A 150 8.60 5.09 18.93
C ASP A 150 7.49 4.02 19.01
#